data_AF-A0AAD4XEK5-F1
#
_entry.id   AF-A0AAD4XEK5-F1
#
_cell.length_a   1.000
_cell.length_b   1.000
_cell.length_c   1.000
_cell.angle_alpha   90.00
_cell.angle_beta   90.00
_cell.angle_gamma   90.00
#
_symmetry.space_group_name_H-M   'P 1'
#
loop_
_entity.id
_entity.type
_entity.pdbx_description
1 polymer ?
#
loop_
_entity_poly.entity_id
_entity_poly.type
_entity_poly.pdbx_seq_one_letter_code
_entity_poly.pdbx_strand_id
1 'polypeptide(L)'
;MGDSSSSKSEKSILKNLQASCATPDDLLRRVAESMIDHMSNGLAGKKSDLKMLLSYVNNLPTGQEKRLFYSLDLGGTNFRVLRVQLDGEGNVAIQRRRAWVIPKDLKTGTKEGLFGFIASGLSEFVQEEYEKYKIPRETKREIRFTFSFPVNQTSINEGILLEWNKGFNVSDTIGKDVVACLKEAMKKANLDMFSVTALVNDSVGALAGAIYKNQDVKVAVILGTGSNACYIERMDAIPKIQRKGDQDCLTAPTGTTVLLIEWGYFSDQGVLPYTEFDVLGTASNDEGKPTTRNGVLPRQNCEKFFATILLKMAESSEKLFGEDYTAPVLRHILIPKPFFCIGSQFSGYRDLKDMQVKVLVNREKKPPPNPLTNTGPLAVLRGTHRDQPKKTEFSGFNVI
;
A
#
# COMPACT_ATOMS: atom_id res chain seq x y z
N MET A 1 23.94 20.14 41.38
CA MET A 1 22.93 21.07 40.82
C MET A 1 22.65 20.89 39.31
N GLY A 2 23.27 19.93 38.60
CA GLY A 2 23.14 19.78 37.13
C GLY A 2 22.00 18.90 36.59
N ASP A 3 21.35 18.05 37.40
CA ASP A 3 20.35 17.09 36.89
C ASP A 3 18.94 17.69 36.65
N SER A 4 18.58 18.76 37.37
CA SER A 4 17.21 19.30 37.32
C SER A 4 16.91 20.15 36.08
N SER A 5 17.93 20.73 35.42
CA SER A 5 17.76 21.52 34.19
C SER A 5 17.72 20.65 32.93
N SER A 6 18.52 19.58 32.88
CA SER A 6 18.52 18.60 31.76
C SER A 6 17.16 17.90 31.64
N SER A 7 16.61 17.42 32.76
CA SER A 7 15.28 16.78 32.80
C SER A 7 14.15 17.72 32.37
N LYS A 8 14.27 19.03 32.61
CA LYS A 8 13.29 20.02 32.14
C LYS A 8 13.39 20.26 30.62
N SER A 9 14.61 20.27 30.08
CA SER A 9 14.87 20.40 28.64
C SER A 9 14.32 19.20 27.86
N GLU A 10 14.59 17.98 28.32
CA GLU A 10 14.12 16.73 27.70
C GLU A 10 12.58 16.62 27.70
N LYS A 11 11.94 16.98 28.83
CA LYS A 11 10.47 17.05 28.92
C LYS A 11 9.88 18.12 28.00
N SER A 12 10.64 19.18 27.69
CA SER A 12 10.21 20.23 26.75
C SER A 12 10.21 19.70 25.31
N ILE A 13 11.23 18.94 24.91
CA ILE A 13 11.33 18.33 23.57
C ILE A 13 10.13 17.41 23.30
N LEU A 14 9.81 16.52 24.24
CA LEU A 14 8.68 15.59 24.10
C LEU A 14 7.33 16.30 24.07
N LYS A 15 7.15 17.36 24.88
CA LYS A 15 5.92 18.17 24.87
C LYS A 15 5.73 18.92 23.55
N ASN A 16 6.81 19.49 23.00
CA ASN A 16 6.76 20.19 21.73
C ASN A 16 6.42 19.24 20.58
N LEU A 17 7.02 18.05 20.56
CA LEU A 17 6.67 17.01 19.58
C LEU A 17 5.21 16.56 19.71
N GLN A 18 4.73 16.33 20.94
CA GLN A 18 3.34 15.96 21.17
C GLN A 18 2.38 17.05 20.69
N ALA A 19 2.69 18.32 20.94
CA ALA A 19 1.88 19.45 20.52
C ALA A 19 1.90 19.63 18.99
N SER A 20 3.06 19.47 18.33
CA SER A 20 3.19 19.63 16.88
C SER A 20 2.54 18.50 16.08
N CYS A 21 2.51 17.27 16.63
CA CYS A 21 1.85 16.13 16.02
C CYS A 21 0.37 15.97 16.43
N ALA A 22 -0.16 16.87 17.26
CA ALA A 22 -1.54 16.78 17.73
C ALA A 22 -2.53 16.98 16.57
N THR A 23 -3.59 16.18 16.56
CA THR A 23 -4.67 16.24 15.57
C THR A 23 -6.02 16.52 16.26
N PRO A 24 -6.22 17.75 16.77
CA PRO A 24 -7.48 18.10 17.44
C PRO A 24 -8.66 18.08 16.47
N ASP A 25 -9.86 17.94 17.00
CA ASP A 25 -11.09 17.75 16.22
C ASP A 25 -11.34 18.88 15.20
N ASP A 26 -11.01 20.13 15.54
CA ASP A 26 -11.17 21.28 14.66
C ASP A 26 -10.23 21.20 13.45
N LEU A 27 -8.99 20.74 13.65
CA LEU A 27 -8.05 20.50 12.56
C LEU A 27 -8.55 19.37 11.66
N LEU A 28 -8.97 18.24 12.25
CA LEU A 28 -9.49 17.10 11.48
C LEU A 28 -10.73 17.49 10.65
N ARG A 29 -11.61 18.34 11.20
CA ARG A 29 -12.77 18.86 10.49
C ARG A 29 -12.38 19.75 9.31
N ARG A 30 -11.41 20.66 9.48
CA ARG A 30 -10.88 21.48 8.38
C ARG A 30 -10.24 20.63 7.29
N VAL A 31 -9.47 19.60 7.66
CA VAL A 31 -8.88 18.65 6.70
C VAL A 31 -9.98 17.97 5.88
N ALA A 32 -11.04 17.48 6.55
CA ALA A 32 -12.16 16.86 5.87
C ALA A 32 -12.88 17.82 4.91
N GLU A 33 -13.11 19.07 5.32
CA GLU A 33 -13.72 20.12 4.48
C GLU A 33 -12.87 20.41 3.23
N SER A 34 -11.55 20.58 3.39
CA SER A 34 -10.64 20.76 2.24
C SER A 34 -10.66 19.54 1.31
N MET A 35 -10.66 18.31 1.85
CA MET A 35 -10.79 17.12 1.02
C MET A 35 -12.10 17.09 0.24
N ILE A 36 -13.24 17.49 0.84
CA ILE A 36 -14.55 17.55 0.16
C ILE A 36 -14.52 18.57 -0.99
N ASP A 37 -13.90 19.74 -0.79
CA ASP A 37 -13.74 20.75 -1.84
C ASP A 37 -12.90 20.22 -3.00
N HIS A 38 -11.80 19.55 -2.67
CA HIS A 38 -10.94 18.91 -3.65
C HIS A 38 -11.63 17.76 -4.40
N MET A 39 -12.45 16.95 -3.72
CA MET A 39 -13.28 15.91 -4.36
C MET A 39 -14.26 16.55 -5.35
N SER A 40 -14.98 17.58 -4.91
CA SER A 40 -15.95 18.31 -5.74
C SER A 40 -15.29 18.91 -6.99
N ASN A 41 -14.11 19.52 -6.83
CA ASN A 41 -13.32 20.03 -7.95
C ASN A 41 -12.85 18.91 -8.90
N GLY A 42 -12.37 17.79 -8.35
CA GLY A 42 -11.90 16.64 -9.14
C GLY A 42 -13.04 15.95 -9.92
N LEU A 43 -14.24 15.87 -9.36
CA LEU A 43 -15.46 15.40 -10.04
C LEU A 43 -15.91 16.35 -11.14
N ALA A 44 -15.76 17.66 -10.91
CA ALA A 44 -16.07 18.69 -11.89
C ALA A 44 -15.01 18.86 -13.00
N GLY A 45 -13.90 18.10 -12.95
CA GLY A 45 -12.78 18.22 -13.89
C GLY A 45 -11.98 19.52 -13.74
N LYS A 46 -12.10 20.20 -12.59
CA LYS A 46 -11.35 21.40 -12.24
C LYS A 46 -9.99 21.00 -11.63
N LYS A 47 -9.11 21.99 -11.45
CA LYS A 47 -7.83 21.80 -10.75
C LYS A 47 -8.09 21.29 -9.33
N SER A 48 -7.51 20.15 -8.99
CA SER A 48 -7.55 19.53 -7.67
C SER A 48 -6.35 18.61 -7.48
N ASP A 49 -5.90 18.47 -6.25
CA ASP A 49 -4.95 17.43 -5.81
C ASP A 49 -5.57 16.03 -5.94
N LEU A 50 -6.86 15.90 -5.65
CA LEU A 50 -7.61 14.64 -5.74
C LEU A 50 -8.05 14.38 -7.18
N LYS A 51 -7.61 13.26 -7.75
CA LYS A 51 -7.83 12.96 -9.18
C LYS A 51 -9.25 12.50 -9.49
N MET A 52 -9.90 11.82 -8.53
CA MET A 52 -11.26 11.31 -8.66
C MET A 52 -11.45 10.47 -9.94
N LEU A 53 -10.55 9.51 -10.18
CA LEU A 53 -10.48 8.73 -11.42
C LEU A 53 -11.62 7.70 -11.51
N LEU A 54 -12.08 7.43 -12.72
CA LEU A 54 -13.07 6.38 -12.98
C LEU A 54 -12.39 5.02 -13.02
N SER A 55 -13.02 4.03 -12.39
CA SER A 55 -12.60 2.63 -12.48
C SER A 55 -13.26 1.84 -13.61
N TYR A 56 -14.36 2.38 -14.18
CA TYR A 56 -15.27 1.67 -15.10
C TYR A 56 -15.93 0.41 -14.51
N VAL A 57 -15.86 0.23 -13.18
CA VAL A 57 -16.61 -0.79 -12.47
C VAL A 57 -17.98 -0.22 -12.09
N ASN A 58 -18.96 -0.54 -12.93
CA ASN A 58 -20.34 -0.04 -12.82
C ASN A 58 -21.32 -1.05 -12.21
N ASN A 59 -20.91 -2.32 -12.14
CA ASN A 59 -21.67 -3.41 -11.54
C ASN A 59 -20.85 -4.00 -10.41
N LEU A 60 -21.38 -3.92 -9.19
CA LEU A 60 -20.75 -4.47 -8.00
C LEU A 60 -21.29 -5.86 -7.69
N PRO A 61 -20.52 -6.69 -6.96
CA PRO A 61 -20.94 -8.04 -6.65
C PRO A 61 -22.26 -8.07 -5.89
N THR A 62 -23.11 -9.04 -6.23
CA THR A 62 -24.39 -9.31 -5.57
C THR A 62 -24.24 -10.26 -4.38
N GLY A 63 -23.09 -10.95 -4.27
CA GLY A 63 -22.89 -12.04 -3.31
C GLY A 63 -23.26 -13.40 -3.90
N GLN A 64 -23.97 -13.44 -5.03
CA GLN A 64 -24.49 -14.65 -5.67
C GLN A 64 -23.59 -15.17 -6.79
N GLU A 65 -22.48 -14.48 -7.09
CA GLU A 65 -21.53 -14.91 -8.10
C GLU A 65 -20.97 -16.30 -7.74
N LYS A 66 -21.20 -17.27 -8.62
CA LYS A 66 -20.75 -18.67 -8.47
C LYS A 66 -19.99 -19.13 -9.71
N ARG A 67 -18.72 -18.74 -9.80
CA ARG A 67 -17.84 -19.15 -10.91
C ARG A 67 -16.37 -19.10 -10.52
N LEU A 68 -15.54 -19.64 -11.39
CA LEU A 68 -14.08 -19.59 -11.30
C LEU A 68 -13.55 -18.31 -11.95
N PHE A 69 -12.55 -17.72 -11.31
CA PHE A 69 -11.90 -16.48 -11.71
C PHE A 69 -10.39 -16.59 -11.64
N TYR A 70 -9.70 -15.87 -12.52
CA TYR A 70 -8.26 -15.67 -12.46
C TYR A 70 -7.95 -14.19 -12.24
N SER A 71 -6.98 -13.90 -11.37
CA SER A 71 -6.47 -12.54 -11.20
C SER A 71 -4.95 -12.51 -11.22
N LEU A 72 -4.42 -11.39 -11.71
CA LEU A 72 -3.00 -11.05 -11.68
C LEU A 72 -2.88 -9.76 -10.87
N ASP A 73 -2.14 -9.78 -9.77
CA ASP A 73 -1.90 -8.63 -8.90
C ASP A 73 -0.44 -8.21 -9.00
N LEU A 74 -0.18 -7.03 -9.57
CA LEU A 74 1.16 -6.42 -9.59
C LEU A 74 1.31 -5.48 -8.38
N GLY A 75 1.95 -6.00 -7.32
CA GLY A 75 2.29 -5.24 -6.13
C GLY A 75 3.68 -4.62 -6.16
N GLY A 76 4.01 -3.88 -5.09
CA GLY A 76 5.28 -3.16 -4.96
C GLY A 76 6.52 -4.05 -4.84
N THR A 77 6.38 -5.28 -4.33
CA THR A 77 7.51 -6.21 -4.06
C THR A 77 7.37 -7.52 -4.82
N ASN A 78 6.14 -7.98 -5.00
CA ASN A 78 5.82 -9.24 -5.65
C ASN A 78 4.70 -8.98 -6.63
N PHE A 79 4.66 -9.75 -7.71
CA PHE A 79 3.41 -9.98 -8.42
C PHE A 79 2.84 -11.35 -8.03
N ARG A 80 1.54 -11.52 -8.21
CA ARG A 80 0.80 -12.70 -7.77
C ARG A 80 -0.22 -13.10 -8.80
N VAL A 81 -0.44 -14.41 -8.93
CA VAL A 81 -1.53 -14.96 -9.74
C VAL A 81 -2.42 -15.75 -8.81
N LEU A 82 -3.74 -15.52 -8.92
CA LEU A 82 -4.75 -16.19 -8.14
C LEU A 82 -5.74 -16.89 -9.04
N ARG A 83 -6.20 -18.05 -8.57
CA ARG A 83 -7.37 -18.77 -9.09
C ARG A 83 -8.36 -18.92 -7.95
N VAL A 84 -9.54 -18.36 -8.12
CA VAL A 84 -10.55 -18.25 -7.09
C VAL A 84 -11.89 -18.77 -7.60
N GLN A 85 -12.51 -19.68 -6.86
CA GLN A 85 -13.88 -20.13 -7.11
C GLN A 85 -14.77 -19.57 -6.03
N LEU A 86 -15.77 -18.79 -6.44
CA LEU A 86 -16.81 -18.28 -5.57
C LEU A 86 -17.96 -19.30 -5.44
N ASP A 87 -18.60 -19.37 -4.27
CA ASP A 87 -19.68 -20.33 -3.99
C ASP A 87 -21.09 -19.81 -4.28
N GLY A 88 -21.24 -18.49 -4.40
CA GLY A 88 -22.53 -17.81 -4.56
C GLY A 88 -23.22 -17.49 -3.23
N GLU A 89 -22.52 -17.62 -2.12
CA GLU A 89 -23.02 -17.41 -0.74
C GLU A 89 -22.11 -16.44 0.02
N GLY A 90 -21.41 -15.57 -0.71
CA GLY A 90 -20.46 -14.61 -0.14
C GLY A 90 -19.13 -15.23 0.31
N ASN A 91 -18.83 -16.51 0.00
CA ASN A 91 -17.56 -17.13 0.35
C ASN A 91 -16.75 -17.63 -0.86
N VAL A 92 -15.50 -17.99 -0.55
CA VAL A 92 -14.55 -18.54 -1.51
C VAL A 92 -14.46 -20.04 -1.30
N ALA A 93 -14.96 -20.81 -2.28
CA ALA A 93 -14.90 -22.27 -2.27
C ALA A 93 -13.48 -22.81 -2.51
N ILE A 94 -12.76 -22.22 -3.46
CA ILE A 94 -11.38 -22.62 -3.78
C ILE A 94 -10.53 -21.37 -3.94
N GLN A 95 -9.38 -21.34 -3.27
CA GLN A 95 -8.36 -20.33 -3.47
C GLN A 95 -7.02 -20.99 -3.72
N ARG A 96 -6.38 -20.62 -4.84
CA ARG A 96 -4.99 -20.96 -5.16
C ARG A 96 -4.25 -19.67 -5.49
N ARG A 97 -3.01 -19.58 -5.01
CA ARG A 97 -2.18 -18.38 -5.14
C ARG A 97 -0.74 -18.79 -5.36
N ARG A 98 -0.08 -18.12 -6.30
CA ARG A 98 1.38 -18.13 -6.45
C ARG A 98 1.90 -16.71 -6.52
N ALA A 99 3.09 -16.48 -6.00
CA ALA A 99 3.72 -15.16 -5.95
C ALA A 99 5.17 -15.26 -6.40
N TRP A 100 5.63 -14.22 -7.10
CA TRP A 100 7.01 -14.07 -7.58
C TRP A 100 7.56 -12.74 -7.08
N VAL A 101 8.75 -12.79 -6.48
CA VAL A 101 9.48 -11.58 -6.06
C VAL A 101 9.97 -10.87 -7.31
N ILE A 102 9.66 -9.58 -7.43
CA ILE A 102 10.09 -8.78 -8.58
C ILE A 102 11.55 -8.37 -8.37
N PRO A 103 12.48 -8.80 -9.26
CA PRO A 103 13.87 -8.35 -9.23
C PRO A 103 13.96 -6.82 -9.24
N LYS A 104 14.92 -6.27 -8.49
CA LYS A 104 15.03 -4.82 -8.31
C LYS A 104 15.32 -4.09 -9.62
N ASP A 105 16.18 -4.67 -10.44
CA ASP A 105 16.56 -4.21 -11.77
C ASP A 105 15.35 -4.14 -12.72
N LEU A 106 14.39 -5.06 -12.62
CA LEU A 106 13.17 -5.00 -13.44
C LEU A 106 12.21 -3.87 -13.03
N LYS A 107 12.33 -3.33 -11.81
CA LYS A 107 11.52 -2.17 -11.40
C LYS A 107 12.00 -0.88 -12.04
N THR A 108 13.26 -0.82 -12.47
CA THR A 108 13.88 0.35 -13.12
C THR A 108 14.38 0.03 -14.53
N GLY A 109 13.97 -1.11 -15.08
CA GLY A 109 14.35 -1.59 -16.40
C GLY A 109 13.38 -1.14 -17.48
N THR A 110 13.18 -1.97 -18.50
CA THR A 110 12.25 -1.68 -19.60
C THR A 110 10.90 -2.37 -19.43
N LYS A 111 9.88 -1.90 -20.16
CA LYS A 111 8.56 -2.54 -20.20
C LYS A 111 8.66 -4.01 -20.62
N GLU A 112 9.51 -4.34 -21.60
CA GLU A 112 9.70 -5.71 -22.08
C GLU A 112 10.24 -6.61 -20.97
N GLY A 113 11.18 -6.10 -20.15
CA GLY A 113 11.73 -6.83 -19.02
C GLY A 113 10.67 -7.14 -17.96
N LEU A 114 9.93 -6.12 -17.51
CA LEU A 114 8.91 -6.30 -16.46
C LEU A 114 7.75 -7.19 -16.93
N PHE A 115 7.12 -6.87 -18.06
CA PHE A 115 5.96 -7.63 -18.54
C PHE A 115 6.36 -9.01 -19.06
N GLY A 116 7.58 -9.17 -19.60
CA GLY A 116 8.15 -10.47 -19.94
C GLY A 116 8.31 -11.38 -18.72
N PHE A 117 8.82 -10.84 -17.61
CA PHE A 117 8.91 -11.58 -16.34
C PHE A 117 7.54 -12.01 -15.80
N ILE A 118 6.53 -11.14 -15.90
CA ILE A 118 5.14 -11.48 -15.54
C ILE A 118 4.62 -12.63 -16.43
N ALA A 119 4.85 -12.56 -17.74
CA ALA A 119 4.46 -13.62 -18.67
C ALA A 119 5.16 -14.96 -18.36
N SER A 120 6.45 -14.94 -18.01
CA SER A 120 7.16 -16.15 -17.56
C SER A 120 6.50 -16.78 -16.32
N GLY A 121 6.12 -15.98 -15.31
CA GLY A 121 5.41 -16.53 -14.15
C GLY A 121 4.01 -17.04 -14.47
N LEU A 122 3.28 -16.43 -15.42
CA LEU A 122 2.01 -16.98 -15.91
C LEU A 122 2.21 -18.36 -16.57
N SER A 123 3.28 -18.54 -17.34
CA SER A 123 3.65 -19.84 -17.92
C SER A 123 3.94 -20.88 -16.84
N GLU A 124 4.74 -20.52 -15.82
CA GLU A 124 5.01 -21.39 -14.67
C GLU A 124 3.74 -21.76 -13.90
N PHE A 125 2.78 -20.83 -13.79
CA PHE A 125 1.49 -21.08 -13.15
C PHE A 125 0.66 -22.11 -13.92
N VAL A 126 0.59 -21.99 -15.26
CA VAL A 126 -0.10 -22.97 -16.11
C VAL A 126 0.54 -24.35 -15.99
N GLN A 127 1.87 -24.41 -15.97
CA GLN A 127 2.61 -25.65 -15.77
C GLN A 127 2.24 -26.33 -14.44
N GLU A 128 2.23 -25.56 -13.35
CA GLU A 128 1.86 -26.06 -12.03
C GLU A 128 0.40 -26.54 -11.98
N GLU A 129 -0.53 -25.82 -12.61
CA GLU A 129 -1.92 -26.24 -12.69
C GLU A 129 -2.08 -27.58 -13.41
N TYR A 130 -1.35 -27.78 -14.50
CA TYR A 130 -1.34 -29.02 -15.25
C TYR A 130 -0.75 -30.17 -14.42
N GLU A 131 0.40 -29.96 -13.77
CA GLU A 131 1.07 -31.00 -13.00
C GLU A 131 0.27 -31.44 -11.76
N LYS A 132 -0.20 -30.47 -10.97
CA LYS A 132 -0.83 -30.70 -9.67
C LYS A 132 -2.31 -31.00 -9.76
N TYR A 133 -3.03 -30.33 -10.66
CA TYR A 133 -4.49 -30.38 -10.73
C TYR A 133 -5.02 -30.98 -12.03
N LYS A 134 -4.12 -31.40 -12.94
CA LYS A 134 -4.47 -31.99 -14.25
C LYS A 134 -5.35 -31.07 -15.09
N ILE A 135 -5.20 -29.76 -14.93
CA ILE A 135 -5.91 -28.77 -15.74
C ILE A 135 -5.19 -28.64 -17.08
N PRO A 136 -5.87 -28.86 -18.22
CA PRO A 136 -5.23 -28.76 -19.52
C PRO A 136 -4.60 -27.38 -19.75
N ARG A 137 -3.43 -27.34 -20.41
CA ARG A 137 -2.65 -26.10 -20.55
C ARG A 137 -3.40 -25.07 -21.40
N GLU A 138 -4.11 -25.55 -22.40
CA GLU A 138 -4.98 -24.83 -23.34
C GLU A 138 -6.28 -24.28 -22.73
N THR A 139 -6.56 -24.59 -21.45
CA THR A 139 -7.74 -24.06 -20.75
C THR A 139 -7.76 -22.54 -20.84
N LYS A 140 -8.86 -21.96 -21.35
CA LYS A 140 -9.00 -20.50 -21.43
C LYS A 140 -9.11 -19.89 -20.03
N ARG A 141 -8.38 -18.81 -19.80
CA ARG A 141 -8.28 -18.11 -18.51
C ARG A 141 -8.56 -16.63 -18.71
N GLU A 142 -9.72 -16.19 -18.25
CA GLU A 142 -10.05 -14.77 -18.18
C GLU A 142 -9.39 -14.15 -16.95
N ILE A 143 -8.37 -13.33 -17.17
CA ILE A 143 -7.58 -12.71 -16.10
C ILE A 143 -8.01 -11.26 -15.87
N ARG A 144 -8.10 -10.90 -14.59
CA ARG A 144 -8.37 -9.54 -14.13
C ARG A 144 -7.06 -9.00 -13.61
N PHE A 145 -6.56 -7.95 -14.24
CA PHE A 145 -5.26 -7.39 -13.96
C PHE A 145 -5.42 -6.31 -12.89
N THR A 146 -5.09 -6.64 -11.64
CA THR A 146 -4.94 -5.66 -10.57
C THR A 146 -3.61 -4.94 -10.72
N PHE A 147 -3.67 -3.67 -11.09
CA PHE A 147 -2.53 -2.83 -11.37
C PHE A 147 -2.62 -1.56 -10.51
N SER A 148 -1.96 -1.61 -9.36
CA SER A 148 -2.10 -0.59 -8.31
C SER A 148 -1.22 0.65 -8.53
N PHE A 149 -1.25 1.20 -9.73
CA PHE A 149 -0.57 2.46 -10.07
C PHE A 149 -1.58 3.45 -10.64
N PRO A 150 -1.28 4.75 -10.62
CA PRO A 150 -2.13 5.77 -11.22
C PRO A 150 -2.30 5.51 -12.72
N VAL A 151 -3.52 5.15 -13.12
CA VAL A 151 -3.88 4.85 -14.50
C VAL A 151 -5.09 5.69 -14.88
N ASN A 152 -5.01 6.34 -16.04
CA ASN A 152 -6.19 6.90 -16.68
C ASN A 152 -6.88 5.80 -17.48
N GLN A 153 -7.86 5.14 -16.88
CA GLN A 153 -8.66 4.14 -17.56
C GLN A 153 -9.53 4.78 -18.64
N THR A 154 -9.60 4.14 -19.80
CA THR A 154 -10.46 4.52 -20.92
C THR A 154 -11.62 3.54 -21.09
N SER A 155 -11.49 2.34 -20.54
CA SER A 155 -12.52 1.31 -20.44
C SER A 155 -12.19 0.38 -19.27
N ILE A 156 -13.04 -0.64 -19.05
CA ILE A 156 -12.80 -1.63 -18.00
C ILE A 156 -11.53 -2.45 -18.24
N ASN A 157 -11.04 -2.58 -19.47
CA ASN A 157 -9.90 -3.43 -19.84
C ASN A 157 -8.79 -2.70 -20.60
N GLU A 158 -8.73 -1.37 -20.48
CA GLU A 158 -7.68 -0.53 -21.08
C GLU A 158 -7.36 0.63 -20.12
N GLY A 159 -6.09 0.98 -20.03
CA GLY A 159 -5.72 2.12 -19.20
C GLY A 159 -4.28 2.59 -19.38
N ILE A 160 -4.16 3.91 -19.52
CA ILE A 160 -2.88 4.57 -19.76
C ILE A 160 -2.18 4.87 -18.44
N LEU A 161 -0.97 4.34 -18.26
CA LEU A 161 -0.15 4.64 -17.08
C LEU A 161 0.20 6.13 -17.02
N LEU A 162 -0.09 6.78 -15.89
CA LEU A 162 0.20 8.19 -15.67
C LEU A 162 1.58 8.41 -15.06
N GLU A 163 1.90 7.63 -14.01
CA GLU A 163 3.19 7.68 -13.36
C GLU A 163 3.49 6.39 -12.59
N TRP A 164 4.77 6.12 -12.39
CA TRP A 164 5.20 5.05 -11.50
C TRP A 164 5.35 5.55 -10.06
N ASN A 165 5.16 4.65 -9.12
CA ASN A 165 5.43 4.85 -7.70
C ASN A 165 5.94 3.55 -7.06
N LYS A 166 6.00 3.46 -5.73
CA LYS A 166 6.38 2.21 -5.01
C LYS A 166 7.78 1.68 -5.39
N GLY A 167 8.68 2.58 -5.81
CA GLY A 167 10.03 2.25 -6.25
C GLY A 167 10.12 1.68 -7.68
N PHE A 168 9.05 1.78 -8.47
CA PHE A 168 9.08 1.51 -9.90
C PHE A 168 9.47 2.79 -10.64
N ASN A 169 10.23 2.61 -11.72
CA ASN A 169 10.53 3.60 -12.73
C ASN A 169 10.90 2.87 -14.03
N VAL A 170 9.95 2.10 -14.57
CA VAL A 170 10.17 1.30 -15.78
C VAL A 170 10.12 2.21 -17.00
N SER A 171 11.19 2.21 -17.79
CA SER A 171 11.30 3.02 -19.00
C SER A 171 10.18 2.68 -20.00
N ASP A 172 9.80 3.68 -20.80
CA ASP A 172 8.94 3.50 -21.98
C ASP A 172 7.52 2.97 -21.70
N THR A 173 7.08 2.98 -20.43
CA THR A 173 5.72 2.54 -20.02
C THR A 173 4.77 3.70 -19.71
N ILE A 174 5.28 4.83 -19.21
CA ILE A 174 4.44 6.01 -18.94
C ILE A 174 3.81 6.49 -20.25
N GLY A 175 2.50 6.76 -20.24
CA GLY A 175 1.74 7.10 -21.44
C GLY A 175 1.38 5.91 -22.33
N LYS A 176 1.61 4.66 -21.90
CA LYS A 176 1.20 3.44 -22.61
C LYS A 176 0.04 2.75 -21.91
N ASP A 177 -0.76 2.02 -22.70
CA ASP A 177 -1.77 1.11 -22.17
C ASP A 177 -1.12 -0.14 -21.57
N VAL A 178 -1.26 -0.30 -20.26
CA VAL A 178 -0.63 -1.39 -19.50
C VAL A 178 -1.24 -2.75 -19.82
N VAL A 179 -2.51 -2.79 -20.24
CA VAL A 179 -3.15 -4.02 -20.68
C VAL A 179 -2.59 -4.45 -22.03
N ALA A 180 -2.40 -3.51 -22.96
CA ALA A 180 -1.72 -3.78 -24.22
C ALA A 180 -0.29 -4.30 -24.00
N CYS A 181 0.48 -3.70 -23.08
CA CYS A 181 1.82 -4.19 -22.72
C CYS A 181 1.79 -5.64 -22.21
N LEU A 182 0.86 -5.98 -21.32
CA LEU A 182 0.70 -7.34 -20.81
C LEU A 182 0.29 -8.32 -21.91
N LYS A 183 -0.68 -7.95 -22.77
CA LYS A 183 -1.13 -8.76 -23.91
C LYS A 183 0.03 -9.05 -24.88
N GLU A 184 0.85 -8.06 -25.18
CA GLU A 184 2.01 -8.22 -26.05
C GLU A 184 3.04 -9.21 -25.46
N ALA A 185 3.31 -9.11 -24.16
CA ALA A 185 4.20 -10.05 -23.47
C ALA A 185 3.64 -11.48 -23.42
N MET A 186 2.34 -11.65 -23.16
CA MET A 186 1.69 -12.97 -23.19
C MET A 186 1.74 -13.58 -24.59
N LYS A 187 1.50 -12.80 -25.64
CA LYS A 187 1.62 -13.26 -27.03
C LYS A 187 3.04 -13.74 -27.36
N LYS A 188 4.07 -12.97 -26.97
CA LYS A 188 5.48 -13.36 -27.16
C LYS A 188 5.84 -14.65 -26.43
N ALA A 189 5.16 -14.94 -25.32
CA ALA A 189 5.34 -16.16 -24.53
C ALA A 189 4.43 -17.34 -24.96
N ASN A 190 3.68 -17.21 -26.07
CA ASN A 190 2.70 -18.21 -26.55
C ASN A 190 1.60 -18.54 -25.52
N LEU A 191 1.13 -17.52 -24.80
CA LEU A 191 0.11 -17.65 -23.76
C LEU A 191 -1.29 -17.23 -24.25
N ASP A 192 -1.67 -17.67 -25.46
CA ASP A 192 -2.93 -17.31 -26.12
C ASP A 192 -4.19 -17.81 -25.38
N MET A 193 -4.02 -18.70 -24.41
CA MET A 193 -5.10 -19.15 -23.54
C MET A 193 -5.51 -18.10 -22.48
N PHE A 194 -4.73 -17.03 -22.28
CA PHE A 194 -5.09 -15.94 -21.38
C PHE A 194 -5.77 -14.79 -22.12
N SER A 195 -6.84 -14.26 -21.54
CA SER A 195 -7.49 -13.02 -21.98
C SER A 195 -7.61 -12.03 -20.84
N VAL A 196 -7.13 -10.80 -21.02
CA VAL A 196 -7.33 -9.74 -20.01
C VAL A 196 -8.72 -9.15 -20.18
N THR A 197 -9.57 -9.38 -19.18
CA THR A 197 -11.00 -8.97 -19.20
C THR A 197 -11.29 -7.73 -18.38
N ALA A 198 -10.42 -7.39 -17.42
CA ALA A 198 -10.50 -6.14 -16.69
C ALA A 198 -9.12 -5.68 -16.21
N LEU A 199 -8.96 -4.37 -16.07
CA LEU A 199 -7.91 -3.66 -15.37
C LEU A 199 -8.54 -3.03 -14.13
N VAL A 200 -7.97 -3.31 -12.96
CA VAL A 200 -8.57 -2.95 -11.68
C VAL A 200 -7.50 -2.35 -10.77
N ASN A 201 -7.84 -1.33 -10.00
CA ASN A 201 -6.98 -0.85 -8.91
C ASN A 201 -7.20 -1.70 -7.65
N ASP A 202 -6.16 -1.92 -6.82
CA ASP A 202 -6.28 -2.74 -5.61
C ASP A 202 -7.40 -2.31 -4.66
N SER A 203 -7.60 -1.01 -4.46
CA SER A 203 -8.71 -0.50 -3.63
C SER A 203 -10.08 -0.90 -4.17
N VAL A 204 -10.27 -0.88 -5.50
CA VAL A 204 -11.52 -1.30 -6.16
C VAL A 204 -11.73 -2.81 -6.01
N GLY A 205 -10.68 -3.61 -6.18
CA GLY A 205 -10.73 -5.05 -5.93
C GLY A 205 -11.05 -5.37 -4.46
N ALA A 206 -10.50 -4.60 -3.52
CA ALA A 206 -10.82 -4.73 -2.09
C ALA A 206 -12.27 -4.36 -1.79
N LEU A 207 -12.80 -3.32 -2.43
CA LEU A 207 -14.21 -2.91 -2.33
C LEU A 207 -15.14 -4.01 -2.83
N ALA A 208 -14.91 -4.52 -4.03
CA ALA A 208 -15.69 -5.62 -4.60
C ALA A 208 -15.61 -6.89 -3.72
N GLY A 209 -14.40 -7.23 -3.25
CA GLY A 209 -14.15 -8.30 -2.30
C GLY A 209 -14.99 -8.22 -1.03
N ALA A 210 -15.07 -7.01 -0.45
CA ALA A 210 -15.83 -6.75 0.75
C ALA A 210 -17.35 -6.75 0.50
N ILE A 211 -17.81 -6.19 -0.63
CA ILE A 211 -19.22 -6.14 -1.02
C ILE A 211 -19.80 -7.54 -1.24
N TYR A 212 -19.04 -8.43 -1.86
CA TYR A 212 -19.46 -9.82 -2.04
C TYR A 212 -19.85 -10.51 -0.73
N LYS A 213 -19.23 -10.10 0.39
CA LYS A 213 -19.54 -10.57 1.74
C LYS A 213 -20.60 -9.74 2.45
N ASN A 214 -20.57 -8.44 2.27
CA ASN A 214 -21.43 -7.50 2.96
C ASN A 214 -21.82 -6.34 2.02
N GLN A 215 -23.08 -6.33 1.59
CA GLN A 215 -23.64 -5.33 0.67
C GLN A 215 -23.66 -3.89 1.24
N ASP A 216 -23.49 -3.71 2.55
CA ASP A 216 -23.44 -2.38 3.18
C ASP A 216 -22.11 -1.65 2.96
N VAL A 217 -21.08 -2.33 2.45
CA VAL A 217 -19.78 -1.70 2.20
C VAL A 217 -19.88 -0.72 1.03
N LYS A 218 -19.49 0.55 1.26
CA LYS A 218 -19.50 1.62 0.24
C LYS A 218 -18.14 2.27 -0.05
N VAL A 219 -17.14 1.98 0.79
CA VAL A 219 -15.81 2.58 0.74
C VAL A 219 -14.77 1.50 1.02
N ALA A 220 -13.65 1.52 0.30
CA ALA A 220 -12.48 0.73 0.63
C ALA A 220 -11.25 1.64 0.77
N VAL A 221 -10.43 1.35 1.77
CA VAL A 221 -9.22 2.11 2.06
C VAL A 221 -8.04 1.15 2.11
N ILE A 222 -6.99 1.49 1.37
CA ILE A 222 -5.70 0.80 1.41
C ILE A 222 -4.75 1.62 2.27
N LEU A 223 -4.23 1.00 3.34
CA LEU A 223 -3.21 1.55 4.22
C LEU A 223 -2.01 0.59 4.22
N GLY A 224 -1.01 0.86 3.40
CA GLY A 224 0.16 0.00 3.26
C GLY A 224 1.39 0.77 2.79
N THR A 225 2.13 0.17 1.85
CA THR A 225 3.27 0.83 1.19
C THR A 225 2.88 2.20 0.61
N GLY A 226 1.70 2.28 0.01
CA GLY A 226 1.02 3.53 -0.32
C GLY A 226 -0.31 3.61 0.42
N SER A 227 -1.02 4.72 0.24
CA SER A 227 -2.39 4.84 0.70
C SER A 227 -3.30 5.33 -0.41
N ASN A 228 -4.49 4.73 -0.51
CA ASN A 228 -5.53 5.17 -1.43
C ASN A 228 -6.90 4.82 -0.87
N ALA A 229 -7.94 5.43 -1.43
CA ALA A 229 -9.32 5.06 -1.15
C ALA A 229 -10.15 5.09 -2.42
N CYS A 230 -11.15 4.22 -2.48
CA CYS A 230 -12.19 4.26 -3.48
C CYS A 230 -13.57 4.15 -2.82
N TYR A 231 -14.59 4.62 -3.52
CA TYR A 231 -15.97 4.60 -3.03
C TYR A 231 -16.95 4.52 -4.19
N ILE A 232 -18.20 4.18 -3.87
CA ILE A 232 -19.31 4.15 -4.81
C ILE A 232 -19.89 5.56 -4.92
N GLU A 233 -19.97 6.10 -6.13
CA GLU A 233 -20.56 7.40 -6.44
C GLU A 233 -21.70 7.26 -7.45
N ARG A 234 -22.65 8.20 -7.40
CA ARG A 234 -23.74 8.30 -8.37
C ARG A 234 -23.24 8.96 -9.64
N MET A 235 -23.63 8.41 -10.80
CA MET A 235 -23.21 8.93 -12.10
C MET A 235 -23.67 10.37 -12.35
N ASP A 236 -24.82 10.76 -11.80
CA ASP A 236 -25.36 12.12 -11.89
C ASP A 236 -24.55 13.15 -11.09
N ALA A 237 -23.72 12.70 -10.14
CA ALA A 237 -22.84 13.52 -9.31
C ALA A 237 -21.44 13.74 -9.93
N ILE A 238 -21.21 13.32 -11.18
CA ILE A 238 -19.89 13.41 -11.84
C ILE A 238 -19.94 14.34 -13.08
N PRO A 239 -19.83 15.68 -12.90
CA PRO A 239 -19.99 16.62 -14.01
C PRO A 239 -18.98 16.45 -15.15
N LYS A 240 -17.76 15.98 -14.87
CA LYS A 240 -16.73 15.82 -15.92
C LYS A 240 -17.07 14.74 -16.97
N ILE A 241 -17.93 13.78 -16.63
CA ILE A 241 -18.41 12.75 -17.57
C ILE A 241 -19.54 13.32 -18.42
N GLN A 242 -20.49 14.00 -17.79
CA GLN A 242 -21.62 14.63 -18.47
C GLN A 242 -21.17 15.60 -19.57
N ARG A 243 -20.07 16.33 -19.33
CA ARG A 243 -19.48 17.26 -20.31
C ARG A 243 -18.76 16.58 -21.47
N LYS A 244 -18.27 15.35 -21.29
CA LYS A 244 -17.52 14.61 -22.34
C LYS A 244 -18.42 13.87 -23.31
N GLY A 245 -19.72 13.75 -23.02
CA GLY A 245 -20.63 12.97 -23.86
C GLY A 245 -20.30 11.48 -23.88
N ASP A 246 -19.58 10.96 -22.87
CA ASP A 246 -19.26 9.54 -22.72
C ASP A 246 -20.55 8.74 -22.46
N GLN A 247 -21.19 8.28 -23.54
CA GLN A 247 -22.43 7.50 -23.49
C GLN A 247 -22.25 6.16 -22.74
N ASP A 248 -21.07 5.56 -22.80
CA ASP A 248 -20.77 4.28 -22.14
C ASP A 248 -20.75 4.38 -20.61
N CYS A 249 -20.46 5.56 -20.06
CA CYS A 249 -20.52 5.78 -18.61
C CYS A 249 -21.96 6.06 -18.15
N LEU A 250 -22.74 6.81 -18.94
CA LEU A 250 -24.13 7.15 -18.61
C LEU A 250 -25.11 5.97 -18.74
N THR A 251 -24.67 4.83 -19.28
CA THR A 251 -25.49 3.63 -19.51
C THR A 251 -25.35 2.56 -18.41
N ALA A 252 -24.68 2.87 -17.30
CA ALA A 252 -24.63 1.97 -16.14
C ALA A 252 -26.06 1.68 -15.61
N PRO A 253 -26.55 0.42 -15.66
CA PRO A 253 -27.93 0.09 -15.29
C PRO A 253 -28.30 0.47 -13.85
N THR A 254 -27.31 0.54 -12.96
CA THR A 254 -27.46 0.86 -11.54
C THR A 254 -27.46 2.37 -11.24
N GLY A 255 -27.04 3.22 -12.19
CA GLY A 255 -26.82 4.65 -11.97
C GLY A 255 -25.60 4.99 -11.08
N THR A 256 -24.74 4.01 -10.77
CA THR A 256 -23.56 4.20 -9.90
C THR A 256 -22.28 3.67 -10.54
N THR A 257 -21.14 4.15 -10.07
CA THR A 257 -19.80 3.67 -10.45
C THR A 257 -18.83 3.75 -9.27
N VAL A 258 -17.73 3.01 -9.33
CA VAL A 258 -16.65 3.14 -8.35
C VAL A 258 -15.65 4.20 -8.80
N LEU A 259 -15.37 5.16 -7.91
CA LEU A 259 -14.36 6.19 -8.09
C LEU A 259 -13.13 5.94 -7.22
N LEU A 260 -11.98 6.17 -7.83
CA LEU A 260 -10.67 6.19 -7.19
C LEU A 260 -10.36 7.63 -6.78
N ILE A 261 -10.20 7.88 -5.48
CA ILE A 261 -9.91 9.23 -5.00
C ILE A 261 -8.49 9.64 -5.41
N GLU A 262 -7.55 8.68 -5.41
CA GLU A 262 -6.11 8.94 -5.52
C GLU A 262 -5.68 9.98 -4.48
N TRP A 263 -6.05 9.75 -3.22
CA TRP A 263 -5.83 10.73 -2.16
C TRP A 263 -4.36 10.89 -1.74
N GLY A 264 -3.46 10.05 -2.28
CA GLY A 264 -2.04 10.12 -1.98
C GLY A 264 -1.41 11.44 -2.41
N TYR A 265 -2.03 12.11 -3.39
CA TYR A 265 -1.62 13.42 -3.89
C TYR A 265 -2.15 14.60 -3.05
N PHE A 266 -3.01 14.37 -2.05
CA PHE A 266 -3.54 15.44 -1.22
C PHE A 266 -2.41 16.09 -0.41
N SER A 267 -2.14 17.36 -0.70
CA SER A 267 -0.94 18.05 -0.22
C SER A 267 -1.19 19.46 0.29
N ASP A 268 -2.45 19.78 0.65
CA ASP A 268 -2.88 21.10 1.09
C ASP A 268 -2.14 21.56 2.35
N GLN A 269 -1.10 22.37 2.13
CA GLN A 269 -0.22 22.93 3.16
C GLN A 269 -0.97 23.90 4.09
N GLY A 270 -2.14 24.41 3.69
CA GLY A 270 -2.95 25.28 4.53
C GLY A 270 -3.69 24.54 5.64
N VAL A 271 -3.81 23.20 5.53
CA VAL A 271 -4.72 22.42 6.38
C VAL A 271 -4.06 21.16 6.94
N LEU A 272 -3.13 20.53 6.22
CA LEU A 272 -2.38 19.40 6.74
C LEU A 272 -1.36 19.87 7.80
N PRO A 273 -1.26 19.20 8.97
CA PRO A 273 -0.35 19.58 10.05
C PRO A 273 1.08 19.10 9.76
N TYR A 274 1.69 19.64 8.71
CA TYR A 274 3.08 19.33 8.41
C TYR A 274 4.00 19.83 9.52
N THR A 275 4.84 18.94 10.02
CA THR A 275 5.93 19.24 10.93
C THR A 275 7.24 19.40 10.16
N GLU A 276 8.30 19.88 10.83
CA GLU A 276 9.64 19.92 10.24
C GLU A 276 10.14 18.53 9.80
N PHE A 277 9.66 17.45 10.43
CA PHE A 277 10.04 16.08 10.11
C PHE A 277 9.43 15.60 8.80
N ASP A 278 8.24 16.12 8.45
CA ASP A 278 7.57 15.82 7.18
C ASP A 278 8.36 16.39 6.00
N VAL A 279 8.90 17.59 6.15
CA VAL A 279 9.75 18.24 5.14
C VAL A 279 11.09 17.51 4.99
N LEU A 280 11.72 17.10 6.10
CA LEU A 280 13.00 16.41 6.08
C LEU A 280 12.91 14.96 5.55
N GLY A 281 11.82 14.24 5.85
CA GLY A 281 11.62 12.85 5.42
C GLY A 281 11.35 12.68 3.91
N THR A 282 10.99 13.77 3.23
CA THR A 282 10.71 13.77 1.79
C THR A 282 11.98 14.00 0.95
N ALA A 283 13.01 14.68 1.45
CA ALA A 283 14.16 15.14 0.65
C ALA A 283 15.06 14.07 -0.01
N SER A 284 14.84 12.77 0.20
CA SER A 284 15.62 11.71 -0.44
C SER A 284 14.71 10.63 -1.04
N ASN A 285 14.55 10.66 -2.38
CA ASN A 285 14.58 9.47 -3.26
C ASN A 285 14.22 9.76 -4.73
N ASP A 286 13.73 10.94 -5.10
CA ASP A 286 13.46 11.28 -6.51
C ASP A 286 14.26 12.51 -6.94
N GLU A 287 15.11 12.33 -7.95
CA GLU A 287 15.84 13.41 -8.61
C GLU A 287 14.86 14.51 -9.08
N GLY A 288 14.85 15.64 -8.36
CA GLY A 288 14.29 16.91 -8.83
C GLY A 288 12.77 17.07 -8.80
N LYS A 289 11.98 16.13 -8.24
CA LYS A 289 10.54 16.34 -8.00
C LYS A 289 10.27 16.41 -6.49
N PRO A 290 9.59 17.45 -5.98
CA PRO A 290 9.22 17.49 -4.57
C PRO A 290 8.34 16.27 -4.27
N THR A 291 8.87 15.44 -3.39
CA THR A 291 8.31 14.22 -2.78
C THR A 291 7.13 14.49 -1.86
N THR A 292 6.58 15.73 -1.89
CA THR A 292 5.27 16.09 -1.35
C THR A 292 4.10 15.32 -2.00
N ARG A 293 4.37 14.54 -3.06
CA ARG A 293 3.39 13.73 -3.81
C ARG A 293 2.92 12.45 -3.15
N ASN A 294 3.56 12.01 -2.07
CA ASN A 294 3.10 10.90 -1.24
C ASN A 294 2.76 11.50 0.11
N GLY A 295 1.50 11.94 0.31
CA GLY A 295 1.03 12.64 1.51
C GLY A 295 1.44 12.00 2.85
N VAL A 296 1.03 12.56 3.98
CA VAL A 296 1.57 12.21 5.33
C VAL A 296 1.34 10.73 5.75
N LEU A 297 0.48 9.99 5.04
CA LEU A 297 -0.11 8.73 5.48
C LEU A 297 0.58 7.38 5.11
N PRO A 298 1.41 7.24 4.06
CA PRO A 298 1.99 5.95 3.71
C PRO A 298 2.92 5.41 4.80
N ARG A 299 2.81 4.10 5.07
CA ARG A 299 3.63 3.41 6.09
C ARG A 299 5.14 3.60 5.90
N GLN A 300 5.60 3.69 4.65
CA GLN A 300 7.01 3.88 4.34
C GLN A 300 7.56 5.22 4.83
N ASN A 301 6.70 6.22 4.97
CA ASN A 301 7.07 7.53 5.48
C ASN A 301 7.15 7.52 7.01
N CYS A 302 6.26 6.78 7.69
CA CYS A 302 6.27 6.67 9.16
C CYS A 302 7.60 6.18 9.74
N GLU A 303 8.25 5.19 9.09
CA GLU A 303 9.54 4.66 9.53
C GLU A 303 10.66 5.71 9.41
N LYS A 304 10.69 6.44 8.29
CA LYS A 304 11.63 7.55 8.07
C LYS A 304 11.39 8.68 9.06
N PHE A 305 10.14 9.07 9.29
CA PHE A 305 9.79 10.11 10.26
C PHE A 305 10.24 9.74 11.66
N PHE A 306 9.98 8.50 12.10
CA PHE A 306 10.41 8.03 13.40
C PHE A 306 11.94 8.09 13.55
N ALA A 307 12.69 7.63 12.54
CA ALA A 307 14.15 7.77 12.54
C ALA A 307 14.59 9.24 12.63
N THR A 308 14.04 10.12 11.79
CA THR A 308 14.38 11.55 11.79
C THR A 308 14.08 12.22 13.13
N ILE A 309 12.93 11.92 13.75
CA ILE A 309 12.55 12.41 15.08
C ILE A 309 13.59 11.96 16.12
N LEU A 310 13.94 10.67 16.16
CA LEU A 310 14.94 10.15 17.10
C LEU A 310 16.32 10.78 16.90
N LEU A 311 16.77 10.95 15.65
CA LEU A 311 18.04 11.64 15.36
C LEU A 311 18.01 13.08 15.88
N LYS A 312 16.94 13.83 15.59
CA LYS A 312 16.83 15.24 16.01
C LYS A 312 16.79 15.37 17.52
N MET A 313 16.09 14.45 18.19
CA MET A 313 16.05 14.37 19.65
C MET A 313 17.44 14.09 20.24
N ALA A 314 18.23 13.21 19.62
CA ALA A 314 19.59 12.90 20.05
C ALA A 314 20.58 14.04 19.80
N GLU A 315 20.40 14.78 18.70
CA GLU A 315 21.17 16.01 18.41
C GLU A 315 20.83 17.14 19.38
N SER A 316 19.59 17.17 19.89
CA SER A 316 19.12 18.20 20.82
C SER A 316 19.43 17.90 22.29
N SER A 317 19.77 16.65 22.62
CA SER A 317 20.19 16.23 23.96
C SER A 317 21.05 14.97 23.92
N GLU A 318 22.32 15.11 24.30
CA GLU A 318 23.29 14.00 24.39
C GLU A 318 22.91 12.95 25.44
N LYS A 319 22.09 13.32 26.44
CA LYS A 319 21.73 12.45 27.57
C LYS A 319 20.44 11.68 27.36
N LEU A 320 19.60 12.08 26.40
CA LEU A 320 18.25 11.55 26.25
C LEU A 320 18.22 10.04 25.96
N PHE A 321 19.23 9.54 25.26
CA PHE A 321 19.36 8.11 24.94
C PHE A 321 20.52 7.43 25.68
N GLY A 322 21.17 8.14 26.61
CA GLY A 322 22.38 7.68 27.29
C GLY A 322 23.64 7.81 26.43
N GLU A 323 24.81 7.63 27.06
CA GLU A 323 26.13 7.88 26.44
C GLU A 323 26.46 6.92 25.28
N ASP A 324 25.86 5.72 25.29
CA ASP A 324 26.09 4.70 24.25
C ASP A 324 25.33 4.97 22.93
N TYR A 325 24.35 5.89 22.93
CA TYR A 325 23.44 6.14 21.81
C TYR A 325 23.49 7.61 21.36
N THR A 326 24.69 8.10 21.10
CA THR A 326 24.92 9.43 20.53
C THR A 326 24.29 9.58 19.14
N ALA A 327 24.07 10.81 18.69
CA ALA A 327 23.52 11.08 17.36
C ALA A 327 24.30 10.40 16.21
N PRO A 328 25.66 10.37 16.18
CA PRO A 328 26.41 9.60 15.19
C PRO A 328 26.13 8.09 15.22
N VAL A 329 26.01 7.51 16.42
CA VAL A 329 25.69 6.08 16.59
C VAL A 329 24.28 5.79 16.10
N LEU A 330 23.29 6.59 16.51
CA LEU A 330 21.91 6.46 16.05
C LEU A 330 21.79 6.67 14.55
N ARG A 331 22.54 7.61 13.96
CA ARG A 331 22.61 7.79 12.50
C ARG A 331 23.09 6.52 11.79
N HIS A 332 24.10 5.86 12.34
CA HIS A 332 24.61 4.59 11.80
C HIS A 332 23.65 3.41 12.00
N ILE A 333 22.87 3.40 13.08
CA ILE A 333 21.88 2.34 13.34
C ILE A 333 20.61 2.54 12.49
N LEU A 334 20.14 3.78 12.39
CA LEU A 334 18.79 4.09 11.92
C LEU A 334 18.71 4.30 10.39
N ILE A 335 19.79 4.74 9.74
CA ILE A 335 19.80 5.06 8.30
C ILE A 335 19.98 3.84 7.36
N PRO A 336 20.88 2.87 7.63
CA PRO A 336 21.19 1.83 6.65
C PRO A 336 20.29 0.58 6.68
N LYS A 337 19.41 0.40 7.68
CA LYS A 337 18.54 -0.78 7.78
C LYS A 337 17.06 -0.38 7.73
N PRO A 338 16.26 -0.89 6.77
CA PRO A 338 14.81 -0.69 6.83
C PRO A 338 14.27 -1.35 8.10
N PHE A 339 13.58 -0.56 8.94
CA PHE A 339 13.05 -0.99 10.24
C PHE A 339 11.83 -1.91 10.07
N PHE A 340 12.04 -3.14 9.62
CA PHE A 340 10.94 -4.06 9.36
C PHE A 340 10.22 -4.60 10.61
N CYS A 341 10.64 -4.28 11.86
CA CYS A 341 10.20 -5.05 13.03
C CYS A 341 9.81 -4.30 14.32
N ILE A 342 9.62 -2.97 14.34
CA ILE A 342 9.24 -2.32 15.63
C ILE A 342 7.72 -2.10 15.78
N GLY A 343 6.96 -2.02 14.68
CA GLY A 343 5.50 -1.78 14.73
C GLY A 343 4.66 -2.89 15.39
N SER A 344 5.17 -4.12 15.50
CA SER A 344 4.44 -5.22 16.19
C SER A 344 4.56 -5.18 17.70
N GLN A 345 5.53 -4.45 18.28
CA GLN A 345 5.76 -4.39 19.73
C GLN A 345 5.15 -3.15 20.41
N PHE A 346 4.74 -2.12 19.65
CA PHE A 346 4.21 -0.87 20.22
C PHE A 346 2.70 -0.84 20.46
N SER A 347 1.94 -1.86 20.05
CA SER A 347 0.47 -1.89 20.10
C SER A 347 -0.19 -1.92 21.50
N GLY A 348 0.54 -1.54 22.56
CA GLY A 348 0.06 -1.56 23.95
C GLY A 348 0.23 -0.25 24.73
N TYR A 349 0.90 0.77 24.19
CA TYR A 349 1.22 2.00 24.94
C TYR A 349 0.33 3.16 24.48
N ARG A 350 -0.44 3.73 25.41
CA ARG A 350 -1.35 4.87 25.15
C ARG A 350 -0.68 6.24 25.35
N ASP A 351 0.48 6.27 25.99
CA ASP A 351 1.19 7.50 26.33
C ASP A 351 2.71 7.35 26.06
N LEU A 352 3.34 8.39 25.49
CA LEU A 352 4.78 8.38 25.12
C LEU A 352 5.69 8.22 26.34
N LYS A 353 5.20 8.59 27.54
CA LYS A 353 5.93 8.45 28.81
C LYS A 353 6.11 7.00 29.25
N ASP A 354 5.26 6.10 28.79
CA ASP A 354 5.32 4.67 29.10
C ASP A 354 6.18 3.89 28.09
N MET A 355 6.68 4.58 27.07
CA MET A 355 7.45 4.01 25.98
C MET A 355 8.89 3.75 26.41
N GLN A 356 9.17 2.55 26.93
CA GLN A 356 10.56 2.08 27.02
C GLN A 356 11.07 1.74 25.61
N VAL A 357 11.87 2.63 25.02
CA VAL A 357 12.55 2.37 23.76
C VAL A 357 13.65 1.33 24.00
N LYS A 358 13.31 0.05 23.94
CA LYS A 358 14.31 -1.01 23.77
C LYS A 358 14.76 -1.01 22.31
N VAL A 359 15.86 -0.30 22.04
CA VAL A 359 16.58 -0.47 20.76
C VAL A 359 17.20 -1.87 20.79
N LEU A 360 16.44 -2.87 20.33
CA LEU A 360 17.00 -4.18 20.03
C LEU A 360 17.83 -4.05 18.76
N VAL A 361 19.09 -3.62 18.94
CA VAL A 361 20.12 -3.86 17.93
C VAL A 361 20.27 -5.37 17.87
N ASN A 362 19.77 -5.97 16.79
CA ASN A 362 19.98 -7.37 16.50
C ASN A 362 21.50 -7.54 16.27
N ARG A 363 22.26 -7.74 17.35
CA ARG A 363 23.66 -8.17 17.27
C ARG A 363 23.62 -9.48 16.52
N GLU A 364 24.34 -9.49 15.40
CA GLU A 364 24.45 -10.62 14.50
C GLU A 364 24.62 -11.93 15.26
N LYS A 365 23.99 -12.97 14.71
CA LYS A 365 24.16 -14.36 15.11
C LYS A 365 25.61 -14.62 15.47
N LYS A 366 25.91 -14.88 16.76
CA LYS A 366 27.13 -15.59 17.11
C LYS A 366 27.15 -16.89 16.30
N PRO A 367 28.28 -17.26 15.67
CA PRO A 367 28.42 -18.61 15.12
C PRO A 367 28.15 -19.63 16.23
N PRO A 368 27.64 -20.83 15.90
CA PRO A 368 27.29 -21.82 16.92
C PRO A 368 28.53 -22.14 17.78
N PRO A 369 28.37 -22.29 19.11
CA PRO A 369 29.49 -22.72 19.93
C PRO A 369 29.86 -24.15 19.53
N ASN A 370 31.17 -24.38 19.33
CA ASN A 370 31.69 -25.74 19.30
C ASN A 370 31.29 -26.47 20.60
N PRO A 371 30.96 -27.77 20.53
CA PRO A 371 30.55 -28.52 21.70
C PRO A 371 31.80 -28.75 22.54
N LEU A 372 31.84 -28.19 23.75
CA LEU A 372 32.41 -28.81 24.95
C LEU A 372 32.34 -27.83 26.13
N THR A 373 31.88 -28.36 27.26
CA THR A 373 31.87 -27.83 28.63
C THR A 373 30.61 -27.10 29.13
N ASN A 374 29.96 -27.82 30.06
CA ASN A 374 28.93 -27.43 31.02
C ASN A 374 29.40 -26.33 31.98
N THR A 375 28.48 -25.48 32.48
CA THR A 375 28.07 -25.37 33.92
C THR A 375 27.14 -24.14 34.19
N GLY A 376 25.83 -24.40 34.36
CA GLY A 376 24.78 -23.73 35.19
C GLY A 376 24.57 -22.18 35.27
N PRO A 377 23.48 -21.70 35.94
CA PRO A 377 22.10 -22.20 36.00
C PRO A 377 21.08 -21.25 35.33
N LEU A 378 19.93 -21.83 34.94
CA LEU A 378 18.73 -21.14 34.47
C LEU A 378 18.11 -20.24 35.56
N ALA A 379 17.62 -19.07 35.15
CA ALA A 379 16.54 -18.36 35.84
C ALA A 379 15.38 -18.11 34.87
N VAL A 380 14.26 -18.78 35.15
CA VAL A 380 12.95 -18.61 34.49
C VAL A 380 12.18 -17.56 35.29
N LEU A 381 11.65 -16.53 34.63
CA LEU A 381 10.54 -15.73 35.15
C LEU A 381 9.42 -15.68 34.12
N ARG A 382 8.32 -16.36 34.49
CA ARG A 382 7.03 -16.37 33.79
C ARG A 382 6.38 -14.99 33.87
N GLY A 383 5.84 -14.54 32.73
CA GLY A 383 4.85 -13.47 32.65
C GLY A 383 3.65 -13.97 31.85
N THR A 384 2.48 -13.91 32.46
CA THR A 384 1.20 -14.53 32.06
C THR A 384 0.69 -14.06 30.70
N HIS A 385 0.38 -15.02 29.83
CA HIS A 385 -0.44 -14.84 28.63
C HIS A 385 -1.80 -14.25 29.02
N ARG A 386 -2.14 -13.09 28.43
CA ARG A 386 -3.54 -12.74 28.13
C ARG A 386 -3.72 -12.86 26.62
N ASP A 387 -4.72 -13.64 26.23
CA ASP A 387 -5.12 -13.88 24.86
C ASP A 387 -5.25 -12.58 24.07
N GLN A 388 -4.44 -12.44 23.02
CA GLN A 388 -4.70 -11.47 21.95
C GLN A 388 -5.53 -12.16 20.87
N PRO A 389 -6.56 -11.50 20.31
CA PRO A 389 -7.26 -12.03 19.16
C PRO A 389 -6.29 -12.12 17.99
N LYS A 390 -6.31 -13.27 17.29
CA LYS A 390 -5.53 -13.51 16.07
C LYS A 390 -5.72 -12.33 15.11
N LYS A 391 -4.63 -11.64 14.77
CA LYS A 391 -4.60 -10.68 13.67
C LYS A 391 -4.90 -11.44 12.38
N THR A 392 -6.12 -11.30 11.86
CA THR A 392 -6.46 -11.64 10.49
C THR A 392 -5.72 -10.67 9.58
N GLU A 393 -4.69 -11.16 8.89
CA GLU A 393 -4.07 -10.39 7.81
C GLU A 393 -5.10 -10.21 6.68
N PHE A 394 -5.54 -8.97 6.46
CA PHE A 394 -6.45 -8.55 5.38
C PHE A 394 -5.81 -8.62 3.97
N SER A 395 -4.84 -9.52 3.73
CA SER A 395 -4.13 -9.62 2.45
C SER A 395 -4.84 -10.48 1.39
N GLY A 396 -6.06 -10.95 1.67
CA GLY A 396 -6.76 -11.96 0.87
C GLY A 396 -7.96 -11.49 0.03
N PHE A 397 -8.36 -10.21 0.08
CA PHE A 397 -9.65 -9.76 -0.47
C PHE A 397 -9.60 -8.89 -1.74
N ASN A 398 -8.43 -8.63 -2.32
CA ASN A 398 -8.31 -7.86 -3.57
C ASN A 398 -8.78 -8.62 -4.84
N VAL A 399 -9.75 -9.55 -4.73
CA VAL A 399 -9.87 -10.69 -5.67
C VAL A 399 -11.24 -10.85 -6.32
N ILE A 400 -12.13 -9.86 -6.23
CA ILE A 400 -13.45 -9.97 -6.86
C ILE A 400 -13.59 -8.99 -8.02
#